data_AF-R5CTB6-F1
#
_entry.id   AF-R5CTB6-F1
#
_cell.length_a   1.000
_cell.length_b   1.000
_cell.length_c   1.000
_cell.angle_alpha   90.00
_cell.angle_beta   90.00
_cell.angle_gamma   90.00
#
_symmetry.space_group_name_H-M   'P 1'
#
loop_
_entity.id
_entity.type
_entity.pdbx_description
1 polymer ?
#
loop_
_entity_poly.entity_id
_entity_poly.type
_entity_poly.pdbx_seq_one_letter_code
_entity_poly.pdbx_strand_id
1 'polypeptide(L)'
;MNEAGLNANWIRADMTTEKCQQFTKDVLNHMRERLSDYQEQYGDLYNLEATPAESTSYRLAKHDVEQYPDIITASENGGTPYYTNSSHLPVGYTDDIFSALDVQDELQTLYTSGTVFHAFLGEKLPNWESAANLVRKIAENYKLPYYTISPTYSVCKNHGYLNGEQFTCPECGEPAEVYSRITGYYRPVQNWNAGKTKEYHDRKEYNIGTSVLKHNGPIVHEEKHTEEHHEAAPVTGEKRTILFATPTCPNCRIACNYLDKAGVAYEKLMADDNAQLALSLGVKQAPTLVIIDGENVEKYAGAGAIKQYLAK
;
A
#
# COMPACT_ATOMS: atom_id res chain seq x y z
N MET A 1 -5.56 -9.00 -1.61
CA MET A 1 -4.72 -9.43 -0.45
C MET A 1 -5.53 -9.99 0.69
N ASN A 2 -6.70 -9.42 1.02
CA ASN A 2 -7.58 -9.94 2.06
C ASN A 2 -7.87 -11.45 1.92
N GLU A 3 -8.36 -11.88 0.75
CA GLU A 3 -8.69 -13.30 0.53
C GLU A 3 -7.43 -14.17 0.35
N ALA A 4 -6.30 -13.59 -0.06
CA ALA A 4 -5.02 -14.31 -0.06
C ALA A 4 -4.62 -14.70 1.36
N GLY A 5 -4.81 -13.83 2.36
CA GLY A 5 -4.59 -14.14 3.77
C GLY A 5 -5.53 -15.21 4.32
N LEU A 6 -6.80 -15.20 3.91
CA LEU A 6 -7.80 -16.21 4.30
C LEU A 6 -7.45 -17.60 3.75
N ASN A 7 -7.04 -17.66 2.48
CA ASN A 7 -6.75 -18.92 1.78
C ASN A 7 -5.35 -19.47 2.07
N ALA A 8 -4.37 -18.62 2.43
CA ALA A 8 -3.03 -19.08 2.78
C ALA A 8 -3.05 -19.90 4.07
N ASN A 9 -2.71 -21.19 3.97
CA ASN A 9 -2.73 -22.15 5.09
C ASN A 9 -1.90 -21.73 6.31
N TRP A 10 -0.83 -20.96 6.11
CA TRP A 10 0.04 -20.47 7.18
C TRP A 10 -0.43 -19.14 7.79
N ILE A 11 -1.39 -18.45 7.16
CA ILE A 11 -1.93 -17.17 7.62
C ILE A 11 -3.29 -17.39 8.27
N ARG A 12 -4.27 -17.87 7.50
CA ARG A 12 -5.67 -18.10 7.92
C ARG A 12 -6.27 -16.89 8.65
N ALA A 13 -6.02 -15.70 8.13
CA ALA A 13 -6.46 -14.44 8.72
C ALA A 13 -6.68 -13.38 7.64
N ASP A 14 -7.62 -12.48 7.86
CA ASP A 14 -8.00 -11.42 6.92
C ASP A 14 -7.29 -10.09 7.24
N MET A 15 -7.50 -9.07 6.40
CA MET A 15 -6.83 -7.75 6.51
C MET A 15 -7.16 -7.00 7.81
N THR A 16 -8.14 -7.44 8.59
CA THR A 16 -8.49 -6.84 9.88
C THR A 16 -7.50 -7.23 10.99
N THR A 17 -6.61 -8.20 10.71
CA THR A 17 -5.63 -8.72 11.66
C THR A 17 -4.20 -8.23 11.35
N GLU A 18 -3.43 -7.96 12.40
CA GLU A 18 -2.01 -7.59 12.28
C GLU A 18 -1.20 -8.65 11.50
N LYS A 19 -1.53 -9.93 11.66
CA LYS A 19 -0.86 -11.04 10.98
C LYS A 19 -0.99 -10.94 9.45
N CYS A 20 -2.19 -10.65 8.95
CA CYS A 20 -2.41 -10.48 7.50
C CYS A 20 -1.87 -9.15 6.98
N GLN A 21 -1.95 -8.10 7.80
CA GLN A 21 -1.35 -6.80 7.47
C GLN A 21 0.16 -6.93 7.30
N GLN A 22 0.85 -7.61 8.23
CA GLN A 22 2.29 -7.84 8.12
C GLN A 22 2.65 -8.65 6.88
N PHE A 23 1.96 -9.76 6.62
CA PHE A 23 2.14 -10.52 5.39
C PHE A 23 1.95 -9.65 4.15
N THR A 24 0.95 -8.78 4.15
CA THR A 24 0.68 -7.88 3.03
C THR A 24 1.83 -6.90 2.83
N LYS A 25 2.37 -6.30 3.91
CA LYS A 25 3.55 -5.43 3.85
C LYS A 25 4.76 -6.17 3.29
N ASP A 26 5.00 -7.40 3.73
CA ASP A 26 6.13 -8.22 3.26
C ASP A 26 6.02 -8.51 1.76
N VAL A 27 4.82 -8.84 1.29
CA VAL A 27 4.55 -9.06 -0.14
C VAL A 27 4.76 -7.78 -0.95
N LEU A 28 4.19 -6.65 -0.51
CA LEU A 28 4.32 -5.37 -1.23
C LEU A 28 5.78 -4.91 -1.26
N ASN A 29 6.51 -5.02 -0.15
CA ASN A 29 7.94 -4.71 -0.11
C ASN A 29 8.77 -5.63 -1.01
N HIS A 30 8.49 -6.94 -1.00
CA HIS A 30 9.13 -7.87 -1.90
C HIS A 30 8.89 -7.48 -3.38
N MET A 31 7.66 -7.13 -3.75
CA MET A 31 7.34 -6.67 -5.09
C MET A 31 8.11 -5.38 -5.44
N ARG A 32 8.17 -4.39 -4.54
CA ARG A 32 8.95 -3.16 -4.75
C ARG A 32 10.43 -3.43 -4.98
N GLU A 33 11.03 -4.31 -4.18
CA GLU A 33 12.44 -4.69 -4.32
C GLU A 33 12.70 -5.33 -5.69
N ARG A 34 11.82 -6.26 -6.12
CA ARG A 34 11.90 -6.89 -7.45
C ARG A 34 11.72 -5.89 -8.57
N LEU A 35 10.80 -4.94 -8.44
CA LEU A 35 10.63 -3.88 -9.44
C LEU A 35 11.90 -3.02 -9.52
N SER A 36 12.54 -2.69 -8.39
CA SER A 36 13.82 -1.97 -8.40
C SER A 36 14.92 -2.73 -9.14
N ASP A 37 15.06 -4.05 -8.86
CA ASP A 37 15.99 -4.93 -9.61
C ASP A 37 15.74 -4.84 -11.13
N TYR A 38 14.46 -4.86 -11.54
CA TYR A 38 14.08 -4.78 -12.95
C TYR A 38 14.39 -3.41 -13.56
N GLN A 39 14.22 -2.32 -12.81
CA GLN A 39 14.59 -1.00 -13.30
C GLN A 39 16.09 -0.89 -13.59
N GLU A 40 16.94 -1.41 -12.70
CA GLU A 40 18.39 -1.42 -12.93
C GLU A 40 18.78 -2.36 -14.09
N GLN A 41 18.11 -3.50 -14.20
CA GLN A 41 18.42 -4.51 -15.21
C GLN A 41 18.02 -4.07 -16.63
N TYR A 42 16.85 -3.46 -16.78
CA TYR A 42 16.26 -3.17 -18.08
C TYR A 42 16.36 -1.69 -18.47
N GLY A 43 16.60 -0.79 -17.51
CA GLY A 43 16.68 0.65 -17.75
C GLY A 43 15.32 1.35 -17.86
N ASP A 44 14.21 0.62 -17.71
CA ASP A 44 12.84 1.15 -17.70
C ASP A 44 12.37 1.44 -16.28
N LEU A 45 11.41 2.36 -16.11
CA LEU A 45 10.76 2.62 -14.82
C LEU A 45 9.59 1.66 -14.61
N TYR A 46 9.56 0.99 -13.46
CA TYR A 46 8.51 0.04 -13.08
C TYR A 46 7.84 0.51 -11.79
N ASN A 47 6.51 0.49 -11.77
CA ASN A 47 5.70 0.92 -10.64
C ASN A 47 4.84 -0.22 -10.07
N LEU A 48 4.43 -0.04 -8.82
CA LEU A 48 3.52 -0.92 -8.12
C LEU A 48 2.19 -0.18 -7.91
N GLU A 49 1.13 -0.67 -8.56
CA GLU A 49 -0.19 -0.07 -8.55
C GLU A 49 -1.21 -0.93 -7.79
N ALA A 50 -2.06 -0.27 -7.00
CA ALA A 50 -3.27 -0.85 -6.46
C ALA A 50 -4.35 -0.85 -7.56
N THR A 51 -4.29 -1.83 -8.46
CA THR A 51 -5.19 -1.93 -9.63
C THR A 51 -6.66 -1.76 -9.23
N PRO A 52 -7.45 -0.92 -9.92
CA PRO A 52 -8.89 -0.74 -9.60
C PRO A 52 -9.75 -2.01 -9.72
N ALA A 53 -9.30 -2.96 -10.55
CA ALA A 53 -9.86 -4.30 -10.74
C ALA A 53 -11.40 -4.39 -10.90
N GLU A 54 -12.05 -3.39 -11.52
CA GLU A 54 -13.52 -3.30 -11.65
C GLU A 54 -14.21 -4.60 -12.08
N SER A 55 -13.70 -5.22 -13.15
CA SER A 55 -14.20 -6.51 -13.65
C SER A 55 -13.31 -7.68 -13.22
N THR A 56 -12.04 -7.43 -12.93
CA THR A 56 -11.05 -8.46 -12.63
C THR A 56 -11.32 -9.10 -11.28
N SER A 57 -11.75 -8.34 -10.26
CA SER A 57 -12.05 -8.89 -8.93
C SER A 57 -13.14 -9.96 -8.98
N TYR A 58 -14.21 -9.71 -9.73
CA TYR A 58 -15.29 -10.66 -9.99
C TYR A 58 -14.83 -11.84 -10.86
N ARG A 59 -14.15 -11.55 -11.97
CA ARG A 59 -13.79 -12.57 -12.96
C ARG A 59 -12.82 -13.60 -12.41
N LEU A 60 -11.80 -13.17 -11.66
CA LEU A 60 -10.84 -14.08 -11.04
C LEU A 60 -11.53 -14.94 -9.98
N ALA A 61 -12.27 -14.32 -9.06
CA ALA A 61 -12.99 -15.05 -8.02
C ALA A 61 -13.97 -16.09 -8.59
N LYS A 62 -14.67 -15.76 -9.68
CA LYS A 62 -15.55 -16.71 -10.37
C LYS A 62 -14.79 -17.94 -10.88
N HIS A 63 -13.67 -17.74 -11.58
CA HIS A 63 -12.86 -18.85 -12.11
C HIS A 63 -12.23 -19.68 -10.99
N ASP A 64 -11.78 -19.03 -9.92
CA ASP A 64 -11.19 -19.73 -8.78
C ASP A 64 -12.25 -20.57 -8.06
N VAL A 65 -13.50 -20.11 -7.92
CA VAL A 65 -14.60 -20.93 -7.37
C VAL A 65 -14.94 -22.12 -8.27
N GLU A 66 -14.88 -21.96 -9.60
CA GLU A 66 -15.09 -23.08 -10.55
C GLU A 66 -13.99 -24.14 -10.44
N GLN A 67 -12.74 -23.73 -10.19
CA GLN A 67 -11.59 -24.62 -10.13
C GLN A 67 -11.32 -25.20 -8.73
N TYR A 68 -11.58 -24.43 -7.68
CA TYR A 68 -11.26 -24.70 -6.29
C TYR A 68 -12.50 -24.51 -5.41
N PRO A 69 -13.33 -25.56 -5.22
CA PRO A 69 -14.62 -25.43 -4.53
C PRO A 69 -14.53 -24.95 -3.07
N ASP A 70 -13.37 -25.07 -2.44
CA ASP A 70 -13.07 -24.64 -1.06
C ASP A 70 -12.42 -23.25 -0.97
N ILE A 71 -12.22 -22.56 -2.09
CA ILE A 71 -11.66 -21.21 -2.10
C ILE A 71 -12.57 -20.23 -1.36
N ILE A 72 -11.97 -19.42 -0.50
CA ILE A 72 -12.67 -18.36 0.23
C ILE A 72 -12.64 -17.10 -0.64
N THR A 73 -13.81 -16.51 -0.87
CA THR A 73 -13.96 -15.20 -1.54
C THR A 73 -14.56 -14.18 -0.57
N ALA A 74 -14.67 -12.92 -0.97
CA ALA A 74 -15.23 -11.88 -0.10
C ALA A 74 -16.74 -12.05 0.15
N SER A 75 -17.46 -12.69 -0.78
CA SER A 75 -18.88 -12.98 -0.61
C SER A 75 -19.09 -14.27 0.20
N GLU A 76 -20.19 -14.33 0.95
CA GLU A 76 -20.66 -15.55 1.58
C GLU A 76 -20.88 -16.71 0.56
N ASN A 77 -20.78 -17.94 1.04
CA ASN A 77 -20.93 -19.15 0.23
C ASN A 77 -22.29 -19.17 -0.49
N GLY A 78 -22.26 -19.39 -1.81
CA GLY A 78 -23.44 -19.37 -2.67
C GLY A 78 -23.84 -17.98 -3.17
N GLY A 79 -23.14 -16.93 -2.73
CA GLY A 79 -23.25 -15.58 -3.28
C GLY A 79 -22.50 -15.39 -4.61
N THR A 80 -22.58 -14.17 -5.15
CA THR A 80 -21.77 -13.78 -6.31
C THR A 80 -20.32 -13.53 -5.86
N PRO A 81 -19.33 -14.34 -6.30
CA PRO A 81 -17.97 -14.28 -5.78
C PRO A 81 -17.23 -13.04 -6.25
N TYR A 82 -16.50 -12.37 -5.36
CA TYR A 82 -15.57 -11.30 -5.71
C TYR A 82 -14.38 -11.28 -4.75
N TYR A 83 -13.28 -10.65 -5.16
CA TYR A 83 -12.16 -10.36 -4.30
C TYR A 83 -12.14 -8.90 -3.85
N THR A 84 -11.66 -8.68 -2.62
CA THR A 84 -11.43 -7.34 -2.09
C THR A 84 -10.28 -6.70 -2.87
N ASN A 85 -10.48 -5.45 -3.29
CA ASN A 85 -9.54 -4.78 -4.18
C ASN A 85 -8.16 -4.59 -3.51
N SER A 86 -7.09 -4.91 -4.23
CA SER A 86 -5.70 -4.67 -3.82
C SER A 86 -5.41 -5.10 -2.37
N SER A 87 -5.08 -4.14 -1.49
CA SER A 87 -4.83 -4.31 -0.05
C SER A 87 -5.87 -3.61 0.82
N HIS A 88 -7.08 -3.38 0.30
CA HIS A 88 -8.17 -2.81 1.09
C HIS A 88 -8.64 -3.77 2.17
N LEU A 89 -9.26 -3.19 3.20
CA LEU A 89 -10.03 -3.91 4.21
C LEU A 89 -11.28 -4.55 3.58
N PRO A 90 -11.84 -5.62 4.17
CA PRO A 90 -13.17 -6.10 3.81
C PRO A 90 -14.19 -4.96 3.85
N VAL A 91 -15.04 -4.87 2.82
CA VAL A 91 -15.96 -3.73 2.65
C VAL A 91 -16.99 -3.57 3.77
N GLY A 92 -17.27 -4.64 4.52
CA GLY A 92 -18.19 -4.64 5.66
C GLY A 92 -17.53 -4.48 7.04
N TYR A 93 -16.22 -4.21 7.12
CA TYR A 93 -15.47 -4.31 8.38
C TYR A 93 -15.89 -3.30 9.46
N THR A 94 -15.90 -2.01 9.15
CA THR A 94 -16.17 -0.94 10.13
C THR A 94 -16.82 0.27 9.46
N ASP A 95 -17.63 0.99 10.22
CA ASP A 95 -18.18 2.31 9.89
C ASP A 95 -17.37 3.46 10.50
N ASP A 96 -16.33 3.16 11.27
CA ASP A 96 -15.38 4.17 11.76
C ASP A 96 -14.25 4.38 10.74
N ILE A 97 -14.29 5.53 10.06
CA ILE A 97 -13.30 5.88 9.04
C ILE A 97 -11.88 5.93 9.60
N PHE A 98 -11.69 6.38 10.85
CA PHE A 98 -10.37 6.53 11.44
C PHE A 98 -9.79 5.17 11.82
N SER A 99 -10.62 4.26 12.35
CA SER A 99 -10.21 2.87 12.56
C SER A 99 -9.81 2.18 11.24
N ALA A 100 -10.48 2.50 10.12
CA ALA A 100 -10.07 1.98 8.80
C ALA A 100 -8.76 2.62 8.29
N LEU A 101 -8.61 3.93 8.46
CA LEU A 101 -7.40 4.68 8.09
C LEU A 101 -6.17 4.23 8.88
N ASP A 102 -6.31 3.96 10.18
CA ASP A 102 -5.24 3.47 11.05
C ASP A 102 -4.61 2.17 10.52
N VAL A 103 -5.38 1.33 9.83
CA VAL A 103 -4.89 0.10 9.18
C VAL A 103 -4.36 0.38 7.77
N GLN A 104 -5.07 1.22 7.02
CA GLN A 104 -4.82 1.39 5.59
C GLN A 104 -3.65 2.33 5.28
N ASP A 105 -3.35 3.30 6.15
CA ASP A 105 -2.38 4.36 5.89
C ASP A 105 -1.03 3.81 5.44
N GLU A 106 -0.43 2.95 6.25
CA GLU A 106 0.88 2.36 5.95
C GLU A 106 0.84 1.51 4.68
N LEU A 107 -0.18 0.66 4.52
CA LEU A 107 -0.32 -0.21 3.34
C LEU A 107 -0.41 0.59 2.05
N GLN A 108 -1.13 1.72 2.05
CA GLN A 108 -1.27 2.54 0.86
C GLN A 108 0.03 3.25 0.48
N THR A 109 0.86 3.64 1.46
CA THR A 109 2.18 4.24 1.17
C THR A 109 3.18 3.26 0.54
N LEU A 110 2.89 1.95 0.56
CA LEU A 110 3.74 0.94 -0.07
C LEU A 110 3.55 0.87 -1.59
N TYR A 111 2.48 1.43 -2.15
CA TYR A 111 2.37 1.55 -3.62
C TYR A 111 3.23 2.71 -4.12
N THR A 112 3.87 2.54 -5.28
CA THR A 112 4.74 3.57 -5.88
C THR A 112 4.04 4.35 -6.98
N SER A 113 2.80 3.99 -7.33
CA SER A 113 1.95 4.71 -8.27
C SER A 113 0.52 4.87 -7.75
N GLY A 114 -0.47 4.36 -8.49
CA GLY A 114 -1.89 4.53 -8.19
C GLY A 114 -2.27 3.75 -6.95
N THR A 115 -2.72 4.48 -5.93
CA THR A 115 -3.49 3.92 -4.82
C THR A 115 -4.55 4.91 -4.40
N VAL A 116 -5.61 4.43 -3.75
CA VAL A 116 -6.69 5.25 -3.23
C VAL A 116 -7.32 4.59 -2.00
N PHE A 117 -7.58 5.41 -0.98
CA PHE A 117 -8.52 5.07 0.09
C PHE A 117 -9.91 5.65 -0.24
N HIS A 118 -10.94 4.81 -0.22
CA HIS A 118 -12.30 5.24 -0.52
C HIS A 118 -13.10 5.48 0.76
N ALA A 119 -13.34 6.75 1.11
CA ALA A 119 -14.29 7.09 2.18
C ALA A 119 -15.72 7.14 1.63
N PHE A 120 -16.42 6.01 1.64
CA PHE A 120 -17.84 5.93 1.26
C PHE A 120 -18.71 6.43 2.43
N LEU A 121 -19.43 7.55 2.27
CA LEU A 121 -20.07 8.27 3.39
C LEU A 121 -21.60 8.07 3.51
N GLY A 122 -22.21 7.25 2.66
CA GLY A 122 -23.67 7.25 2.51
C GLY A 122 -24.13 8.55 1.92
N GLU A 123 -24.83 9.38 2.68
CA GLU A 123 -25.26 10.69 2.17
C GLU A 123 -24.12 11.72 2.13
N LYS A 124 -24.38 12.84 1.43
CA LYS A 124 -23.47 13.98 1.48
C LYS A 124 -23.37 14.53 2.90
N LEU A 125 -22.19 15.07 3.24
CA LEU A 125 -22.00 15.76 4.51
C LEU A 125 -22.92 16.99 4.63
N PRO A 126 -23.31 17.40 5.86
CA PRO A 126 -24.29 18.47 6.07
C PRO A 126 -23.91 19.80 5.44
N ASN A 127 -22.61 20.13 5.40
CA ASN A 127 -22.09 21.37 4.82
C ASN A 127 -20.62 21.20 4.37
N TRP A 128 -20.11 22.22 3.68
CA TRP A 128 -18.75 22.20 3.14
C TRP A 128 -17.69 22.30 4.25
N GLU A 129 -18.01 22.90 5.39
CA GLU A 129 -17.13 22.98 6.55
C GLU A 129 -16.88 21.59 7.14
N SER A 130 -17.91 20.74 7.24
CA SER A 130 -17.78 19.34 7.65
C SER A 130 -16.86 18.56 6.71
N ALA A 131 -17.00 18.76 5.40
CA ALA A 131 -16.13 18.13 4.41
C ALA A 131 -14.68 18.64 4.53
N ALA A 132 -14.47 19.95 4.62
CA ALA A 132 -13.16 20.55 4.79
C ALA A 132 -12.46 20.08 6.08
N ASN A 133 -13.21 19.98 7.18
CA ASN A 133 -12.70 19.49 8.45
C ASN A 133 -12.30 18.01 8.38
N LEU A 134 -13.08 17.16 7.71
CA LEU A 134 -12.73 15.75 7.51
C LEU A 134 -11.46 15.63 6.65
N VAL A 135 -11.39 16.35 5.53
CA VAL A 135 -10.22 16.37 4.65
C VAL A 135 -8.98 16.81 5.41
N ARG A 136 -9.09 17.89 6.20
CA ARG A 136 -8.00 18.40 7.05
C ARG A 136 -7.54 17.37 8.07
N LYS A 137 -8.48 16.76 8.82
CA LYS A 137 -8.16 15.72 9.80
C LYS A 137 -7.43 14.54 9.16
N ILE A 138 -7.85 14.09 7.98
CA ILE A 138 -7.16 13.00 7.31
C ILE A 138 -5.73 13.45 6.91
N ALA A 139 -5.59 14.60 6.25
CA ALA A 139 -4.29 15.10 5.77
C ALA A 139 -3.28 15.40 6.90
N GLU A 140 -3.75 15.86 8.06
CA GLU A 140 -2.89 16.20 9.20
C GLU A 140 -2.47 14.96 10.02
N ASN A 141 -3.17 13.84 9.90
CA ASN A 141 -2.98 12.65 10.76
C ASN A 141 -2.61 11.36 10.00
N TYR A 142 -2.54 11.38 8.67
CA TYR A 142 -2.22 10.20 7.86
C TYR A 142 -1.31 10.58 6.67
N LYS A 143 -0.54 9.62 6.16
CA LYS A 143 0.48 9.81 5.10
C LYS A 143 0.01 9.37 3.71
N LEU A 144 -1.07 8.60 3.62
CA LEU A 144 -1.55 7.98 2.39
C LEU A 144 -1.75 9.03 1.29
N PRO A 145 -1.33 8.74 0.05
CA PRO A 145 -1.16 9.78 -0.97
C PRO A 145 -2.48 10.24 -1.59
N TYR A 146 -3.53 9.43 -1.51
CA TYR A 146 -4.81 9.75 -2.13
C TYR A 146 -5.99 9.10 -1.40
N TYR A 147 -6.98 9.92 -1.08
CA TYR A 147 -8.26 9.50 -0.55
C TYR A 147 -9.41 10.24 -1.25
N THR A 148 -10.58 9.62 -1.25
CA THR A 148 -11.80 10.19 -1.81
C THR A 148 -12.85 10.34 -0.73
N ILE A 149 -13.65 11.40 -0.80
CA ILE A 149 -14.89 11.56 -0.05
C ILE A 149 -16.04 11.26 -1.01
N SER A 150 -16.71 10.13 -0.84
CA SER A 150 -17.62 9.56 -1.83
C SER A 150 -19.02 9.36 -1.26
N PRO A 151 -19.90 10.37 -1.31
CA PRO A 151 -21.32 10.17 -1.03
C PRO A 151 -22.01 9.43 -2.16
N THR A 152 -23.05 8.69 -1.80
CA THR A 152 -24.11 8.15 -2.65
C THR A 152 -25.22 9.20 -2.78
N TYR A 153 -25.68 9.40 -4.01
CA TYR A 153 -26.78 10.30 -4.33
C TYR A 153 -27.60 9.72 -5.48
N SER A 154 -28.77 10.30 -5.76
CA SER A 154 -29.63 9.80 -6.83
C SER A 154 -30.04 10.93 -7.77
N VAL A 155 -30.42 10.59 -9.00
CA VAL A 155 -30.82 11.57 -10.03
C VAL A 155 -32.13 11.13 -10.67
N CYS A 156 -33.14 11.99 -10.59
CA CYS A 156 -34.39 11.86 -11.33
C CYS A 156 -34.31 12.64 -12.65
N LYS A 157 -34.78 12.04 -13.74
CA LYS A 157 -34.87 12.69 -15.06
C LYS A 157 -35.70 14.00 -15.06
N ASN A 158 -36.66 14.11 -14.15
CA ASN A 158 -37.60 15.24 -14.06
C ASN A 158 -37.18 16.28 -13.00
N HIS A 159 -36.74 15.82 -11.81
CA HIS A 159 -36.48 16.69 -10.65
C HIS A 159 -34.98 16.90 -10.36
N GLY A 160 -34.09 16.21 -11.07
CA GLY A 160 -32.64 16.34 -10.89
C GLY A 160 -32.13 15.61 -9.65
N TYR A 161 -31.23 16.28 -8.91
CA TYR A 161 -30.50 15.68 -7.80
C TYR A 161 -31.40 15.34 -6.60
N LEU A 162 -31.23 14.13 -6.05
CA LEU A 162 -31.90 13.63 -4.85
C LEU A 162 -30.84 13.24 -3.81
N ASN A 163 -31.10 13.55 -2.53
CA ASN A 163 -30.19 13.18 -1.44
C ASN A 163 -30.26 11.67 -1.17
N GLY A 164 -29.10 11.06 -1.02
CA GLY A 164 -28.96 9.65 -0.66
C GLY A 164 -29.36 8.67 -1.77
N GLU A 165 -29.54 7.43 -1.35
CA GLU A 165 -29.96 6.33 -2.22
C GLU A 165 -31.48 6.32 -2.36
N GLN A 166 -31.96 6.63 -3.56
CA GLN A 166 -33.39 6.71 -3.91
C GLN A 166 -33.58 6.09 -5.30
N PHE A 167 -34.01 4.83 -5.37
CA PHE A 167 -34.33 4.16 -6.63
C PHE A 167 -35.63 4.66 -7.28
N THR A 168 -36.47 5.34 -6.49
CA THR A 168 -37.74 5.94 -6.93
C THR A 168 -37.76 7.40 -6.49
N CYS A 169 -38.10 8.30 -7.41
CA CYS A 169 -38.19 9.72 -7.11
C CYS A 169 -39.34 10.00 -6.13
N PRO A 170 -39.09 10.66 -4.98
CA PRO A 170 -40.13 10.95 -4.00
C PRO A 170 -41.14 12.01 -4.49
N GLU A 171 -40.79 12.79 -5.52
CA GLU A 171 -41.64 13.86 -6.04
C GLU A 171 -42.65 13.38 -7.10
N CYS A 172 -42.23 12.47 -8.00
CA CYS A 172 -43.12 11.99 -9.07
C CYS A 172 -43.31 10.47 -9.16
N GLY A 173 -42.66 9.69 -8.29
CA GLY A 173 -42.81 8.23 -8.27
C GLY A 173 -42.14 7.49 -9.45
N GLU A 174 -41.44 8.19 -10.33
CA GLU A 174 -40.71 7.60 -11.46
C GLU A 174 -39.35 7.02 -10.99
N PRO A 175 -38.77 6.05 -11.73
CA PRO A 175 -37.45 5.53 -11.43
C PRO A 175 -36.37 6.62 -11.41
N ALA A 176 -35.41 6.48 -10.49
CA ALA A 176 -34.24 7.35 -10.37
C ALA A 176 -32.94 6.53 -10.44
N GLU A 177 -31.88 7.15 -10.95
CA GLU A 177 -30.56 6.55 -11.06
C GLU A 177 -29.78 6.79 -9.76
N VAL A 178 -29.24 5.74 -9.14
CA VAL A 178 -28.45 5.84 -7.91
C VAL A 178 -26.99 5.89 -8.32
N TYR A 179 -26.29 6.98 -8.02
CA TYR A 179 -24.88 7.17 -8.32
C TYR A 179 -24.04 6.93 -7.07
N SER A 180 -23.06 6.05 -7.22
CA SER A 180 -21.97 5.89 -6.27
C SER A 180 -20.64 5.75 -7.02
N ARG A 181 -19.53 5.83 -6.29
CA ARG A 181 -18.21 5.58 -6.86
C ARG A 181 -17.97 4.07 -6.89
N ILE A 182 -17.75 3.53 -8.10
CA ILE A 182 -17.48 2.09 -8.27
C ILE A 182 -16.07 1.74 -7.79
N THR A 183 -15.09 2.45 -8.34
CA THR A 183 -13.65 2.36 -8.03
C THR A 183 -13.06 3.76 -8.25
N GLY A 184 -12.83 4.17 -9.50
CA GLY A 184 -12.20 5.44 -9.85
C GLY A 184 -13.16 6.59 -10.17
N TYR A 185 -14.42 6.31 -10.51
CA TYR A 185 -15.39 7.31 -10.99
C TYR A 185 -16.83 6.99 -10.56
N TYR A 186 -17.71 7.97 -10.71
CA TYR A 186 -19.15 7.83 -10.43
C TYR A 186 -19.88 7.17 -11.58
N ARG A 187 -20.73 6.18 -11.27
CA ARG A 187 -21.54 5.46 -12.25
C ARG A 187 -22.84 5.00 -11.59
N PRO A 188 -23.98 4.95 -12.32
CA PRO A 188 -25.21 4.37 -11.79
C PRO A 188 -24.97 2.95 -11.29
N VAL A 189 -25.36 2.66 -10.05
CA VAL A 189 -25.21 1.34 -9.40
C VAL A 189 -25.95 0.27 -10.21
N GLN A 190 -27.08 0.63 -10.82
CA GLN A 190 -27.86 -0.22 -11.72
C GLN A 190 -27.03 -0.76 -12.92
N ASN A 191 -25.94 -0.08 -13.29
CA ASN A 191 -25.09 -0.44 -14.43
C ASN A 191 -23.81 -1.17 -14.02
N TRP A 192 -23.68 -1.59 -12.76
CA TRP A 192 -22.49 -2.28 -12.26
C TRP A 192 -22.54 -3.77 -12.60
N ASN A 193 -21.37 -4.41 -12.70
CA ASN A 193 -21.30 -5.86 -12.89
C ASN A 193 -21.71 -6.59 -11.59
N ALA A 194 -22.07 -7.87 -11.70
CA ALA A 194 -22.60 -8.65 -10.58
C ALA A 194 -21.70 -8.63 -9.33
N GLY A 195 -20.38 -8.75 -9.50
CA GLY A 195 -19.44 -8.71 -8.37
C GLY A 195 -19.37 -7.33 -7.71
N LYS A 196 -19.37 -6.25 -8.51
CA LYS A 196 -19.41 -4.88 -7.97
C LYS A 196 -20.75 -4.54 -7.32
N THR A 197 -21.86 -5.04 -7.84
CA THR A 197 -23.17 -4.92 -7.18
C THR A 197 -23.19 -5.65 -5.85
N LYS A 198 -22.59 -6.85 -5.77
CA LYS A 198 -22.46 -7.59 -4.50
C LYS A 198 -21.53 -6.88 -3.51
N GLU A 199 -20.37 -6.40 -3.96
CA GLU A 199 -19.46 -5.57 -3.15
C GLU A 199 -20.16 -4.32 -2.60
N TYR A 200 -20.98 -3.63 -3.41
CA TYR A 200 -21.76 -2.47 -2.98
C TYR A 200 -22.75 -2.84 -1.88
N HIS A 201 -23.47 -3.94 -2.03
CA HIS A 201 -24.44 -4.41 -1.04
C HIS A 201 -23.78 -4.83 0.29
N ASP A 202 -22.59 -5.44 0.22
CA ASP A 202 -21.86 -5.89 1.41
C ASP A 202 -21.12 -4.76 2.14
N ARG A 203 -21.06 -3.59 1.51
CA ARG A 203 -20.31 -2.44 2.00
C ARG A 203 -21.00 -1.82 3.21
N LYS A 204 -20.21 -1.60 4.26
CA LYS A 204 -20.58 -0.72 5.36
C LYS A 204 -20.05 0.68 5.07
N GLU A 205 -20.92 1.67 5.03
CA GLU A 205 -20.55 3.06 4.81
C GLU A 205 -20.03 3.70 6.11
N TYR A 206 -19.12 4.66 5.99
CA TYR A 206 -18.52 5.34 7.12
C TYR A 206 -19.47 6.38 7.72
N ASN A 207 -19.64 6.31 9.03
CA ASN A 207 -20.41 7.28 9.80
C ASN A 207 -19.47 8.31 10.44
N ILE A 208 -19.36 9.47 9.80
CA ILE A 208 -18.49 10.56 10.29
C ILE A 208 -18.93 11.12 11.64
N GLY A 209 -20.21 11.01 12.00
CA GLY A 209 -20.73 11.47 13.29
C GLY A 209 -20.27 10.61 14.48
N THR A 210 -19.97 9.33 14.24
CA THR A 210 -19.54 8.37 15.28
C THR A 210 -18.08 7.95 15.16
N SER A 211 -17.40 8.32 14.08
CA SER A 211 -15.98 8.00 13.85
C SER A 211 -15.08 8.75 14.83
N VAL A 212 -14.10 8.06 15.42
CA VAL A 212 -13.22 8.63 16.46
C VAL A 212 -11.76 8.52 16.06
N LEU A 213 -11.11 9.67 15.86
CA LEU A 213 -9.66 9.76 15.73
C LEU A 213 -9.02 9.56 17.12
N LYS A 214 -8.10 8.60 17.24
CA LYS A 214 -7.51 8.17 18.53
C LYS A 214 -6.10 8.68 18.78
N HIS A 215 -5.50 9.36 17.80
CA HIS A 215 -4.13 9.86 17.85
C HIS A 215 -4.04 11.25 17.21
N ASN A 216 -2.89 11.90 17.40
CA ASN A 216 -2.60 13.21 16.81
C ASN A 216 -1.31 13.11 16.00
N GLY A 217 -1.39 13.51 14.74
CA GLY A 217 -0.31 13.39 13.77
C GLY A 217 -0.20 12.00 13.14
N PRO A 218 0.61 11.85 12.08
CA PRO A 218 0.81 10.56 11.43
C PRO A 218 1.32 9.48 12.37
N ILE A 219 0.74 8.28 12.29
CA ILE A 219 1.25 7.12 13.01
C ILE A 219 2.69 6.85 12.54
N VAL A 220 3.62 6.93 13.49
CA VAL A 220 4.99 6.48 13.28
C VAL A 220 5.01 5.03 13.76
N HIS A 221 4.89 4.10 12.82
CA HIS A 221 5.35 2.75 13.10
C HIS A 221 6.84 2.87 13.30
N GLU A 222 7.32 2.70 14.54
CA GLU A 222 8.71 2.42 14.78
C GLU A 222 9.02 1.21 13.91
N GLU A 223 9.72 1.44 12.79
CA GLU A 223 10.48 0.37 12.22
C GLU A 223 11.29 -0.13 13.41
N LYS A 224 11.06 -1.38 13.81
CA LYS A 224 12.14 -2.12 14.41
C LYS A 224 13.20 -2.15 13.31
N HIS A 225 14.01 -1.09 13.27
CA HIS A 225 15.43 -1.27 13.16
C HIS A 225 15.71 -2.29 14.26
N THR A 226 15.66 -3.56 13.89
CA THR A 226 16.70 -4.44 14.35
C THR A 226 17.96 -3.67 13.98
N GLU A 227 18.48 -2.94 14.97
CA GLU A 227 19.90 -2.83 15.17
C GLU A 227 20.37 -4.29 15.16
N GLU A 228 20.48 -4.86 13.97
CA GLU A 228 21.43 -5.90 13.71
C GLU A 228 22.76 -5.19 13.93
N HIS A 229 23.13 -5.08 15.20
CA HIS A 229 24.51 -5.02 15.61
C HIS A 229 25.12 -6.30 15.02
N HIS A 230 25.57 -6.22 13.77
CA HIS A 230 26.61 -7.10 13.30
C HIS A 230 27.80 -6.71 14.17
N GLU A 231 27.98 -7.45 15.27
CA GLU A 231 29.16 -7.31 16.11
C GLU A 231 30.37 -7.40 15.19
N ALA A 232 31.06 -6.27 15.06
CA ALA A 232 32.27 -6.17 14.28
C ALA A 232 33.28 -7.17 14.86
N ALA A 233 33.69 -8.14 14.04
CA ALA A 233 34.93 -8.84 14.30
C ALA A 233 36.06 -7.79 14.28
N PRO A 234 37.02 -7.82 15.22
CA PRO A 234 38.08 -6.83 15.27
C PRO A 234 38.94 -6.94 14.01
N VAL A 235 38.95 -5.87 13.20
CA VAL A 235 39.80 -5.76 12.01
C VAL A 235 41.23 -5.49 12.49
N THR A 236 42.01 -6.55 12.63
CA THR A 236 43.47 -6.46 12.59
C THR A 236 43.84 -6.03 11.17
N GLY A 237 44.52 -4.89 11.04
CA GLY A 237 44.63 -4.13 9.80
C GLY A 237 45.09 -4.92 8.57
N GLU A 238 44.39 -4.68 7.44
CA GLU A 238 44.98 -4.32 6.13
C GLU A 238 43.91 -4.06 5.05
N LYS A 239 42.63 -4.46 5.23
CA LYS A 239 41.55 -4.15 4.28
C LYS A 239 40.25 -3.76 4.99
N ARG A 240 39.67 -2.60 4.64
CA ARG A 240 38.41 -2.10 5.19
C ARG A 240 37.36 -1.95 4.09
N THR A 241 36.24 -2.64 4.23
CA THR A 241 35.09 -2.57 3.31
C THR A 241 33.97 -1.82 3.99
N ILE A 242 33.50 -0.71 3.40
CA ILE A 242 32.48 0.18 3.98
C ILE A 242 31.31 0.29 2.99
N LEU A 243 30.09 0.07 3.46
CA LEU A 243 28.87 0.39 2.71
C LEU A 243 28.25 1.67 3.26
N PHE A 244 28.29 2.75 2.48
CA PHE A 244 27.54 3.97 2.80
C PHE A 244 26.08 3.81 2.41
N ALA A 245 25.17 4.03 3.37
CA ALA A 245 23.73 3.94 3.22
C ALA A 245 23.04 5.24 3.69
N THR A 246 21.75 5.39 3.40
CA THR A 246 20.88 6.40 4.04
C THR A 246 19.61 5.75 4.57
N PRO A 247 18.93 6.35 5.57
CA PRO A 247 17.79 5.72 6.24
C PRO A 247 16.64 5.35 5.28
N THR A 248 16.39 6.16 4.26
CA THR A 248 15.25 6.03 3.35
C THR A 248 15.60 5.37 2.01
N CYS A 249 16.80 4.82 1.86
CA CYS A 249 17.30 4.31 0.59
C CYS A 249 16.91 2.83 0.36
N PRO A 250 15.93 2.52 -0.52
CA PRO A 250 15.53 1.14 -0.79
C PRO A 250 16.66 0.32 -1.42
N ASN A 251 17.48 0.95 -2.27
CA ASN A 251 18.63 0.30 -2.91
C ASN A 251 19.74 -0.06 -1.92
N CYS A 252 19.76 0.54 -0.73
CA CYS A 252 20.74 0.25 0.30
C CYS A 252 20.46 -1.10 0.97
N ARG A 253 19.17 -1.44 1.15
CA ARG A 253 18.75 -2.77 1.61
C ARG A 253 19.12 -3.85 0.58
N ILE A 254 18.97 -3.53 -0.71
CA ILE A 254 19.35 -4.42 -1.81
C ILE A 254 20.87 -4.66 -1.81
N ALA A 255 21.68 -3.60 -1.68
CA ALA A 255 23.13 -3.73 -1.61
C ALA A 255 23.61 -4.58 -0.42
N CYS A 256 23.00 -4.41 0.77
CA CYS A 256 23.24 -5.28 1.92
C CYS A 256 22.95 -6.75 1.59
N ASN A 257 21.76 -7.05 1.06
CA ASN A 257 21.39 -8.40 0.66
C ASN A 257 22.36 -9.03 -0.35
N TYR A 258 22.90 -8.24 -1.29
CA TYR A 258 23.91 -8.73 -2.24
C TYR A 258 25.22 -9.11 -1.54
N LEU A 259 25.71 -8.26 -0.65
CA LEU A 259 26.95 -8.48 0.11
C LEU A 259 26.82 -9.67 1.06
N ASP A 260 25.71 -9.76 1.78
CA ASP A 260 25.43 -10.83 2.75
C ASP A 260 25.36 -12.19 2.04
N LYS A 261 24.66 -12.27 0.90
CA LYS A 261 24.59 -13.50 0.08
C LYS A 261 25.94 -13.91 -0.50
N ALA A 262 26.80 -12.94 -0.81
CA ALA A 262 28.15 -13.19 -1.30
C ALA A 262 29.14 -13.51 -0.16
N GLY A 263 28.72 -13.41 1.11
CA GLY A 263 29.59 -13.64 2.27
C GLY A 263 30.68 -12.57 2.43
N VAL A 264 30.48 -11.36 1.87
CA VAL A 264 31.43 -10.27 1.97
C VAL A 264 31.23 -9.54 3.29
N ALA A 265 32.28 -9.45 4.11
CA ALA A 265 32.25 -8.65 5.32
C ALA A 265 32.35 -7.15 4.98
N TYR A 266 31.47 -6.33 5.56
CA TYR A 266 31.45 -4.87 5.40
C TYR A 266 30.99 -4.15 6.67
N GLU A 267 31.42 -2.91 6.80
CA GLU A 267 30.93 -1.95 7.81
C GLU A 267 29.86 -1.07 7.18
N LYS A 268 28.64 -1.09 7.72
CA LYS A 268 27.55 -0.23 7.24
C LYS A 268 27.60 1.13 7.96
N LEU A 269 27.77 2.21 7.23
CA LEU A 269 27.76 3.58 7.75
C LEU A 269 26.63 4.40 7.14
N MET A 270 25.91 5.15 7.97
CA MET A 270 24.96 6.15 7.48
C MET A 270 25.73 7.36 6.98
N ALA A 271 25.49 7.74 5.72
CA ALA A 271 26.21 8.83 5.06
C ALA A 271 25.95 10.17 5.74
N ASP A 272 24.74 10.39 6.27
CA ASP A 272 24.36 11.63 6.96
C ASP A 272 25.11 11.79 8.30
N ASP A 273 25.20 10.71 9.08
CA ASP A 273 25.94 10.69 10.36
C ASP A 273 27.45 10.73 10.17
N ASN A 274 27.94 10.33 8.98
CA ASN A 274 29.37 10.21 8.65
C ASN A 274 29.77 11.12 7.48
N ALA A 275 29.15 12.30 7.38
CA ALA A 275 29.28 13.19 6.22
C ALA A 275 30.73 13.56 5.87
N GLN A 276 31.59 13.82 6.86
CA GLN A 276 32.99 14.17 6.63
C GLN A 276 33.79 13.01 6.04
N LEU A 277 33.55 11.78 6.52
CA LEU A 277 34.20 10.58 6.01
C LEU A 277 33.69 10.26 4.60
N ALA A 278 32.37 10.30 4.39
CA ALA A 278 31.74 10.10 3.09
C ALA A 278 32.30 11.07 2.04
N LEU A 279 32.43 12.36 2.40
CA LEU A 279 33.01 13.39 1.54
C LEU A 279 34.48 13.13 1.22
N SER A 280 35.29 12.76 2.23
CA SER A 280 36.73 12.46 2.04
C SER A 280 36.97 11.29 1.10
N LEU A 281 36.07 10.30 1.10
CA LEU A 281 36.09 9.15 0.20
C LEU A 281 35.37 9.45 -1.13
N GLY A 282 34.80 10.65 -1.31
CA GLY A 282 34.11 11.07 -2.52
C GLY A 282 32.85 10.26 -2.81
N VAL A 283 32.09 9.91 -1.76
CA VAL A 283 30.76 9.31 -1.85
C VAL A 283 29.74 10.41 -2.15
N LYS A 284 28.95 10.23 -3.21
CA LYS A 284 27.96 11.23 -3.67
C LYS A 284 26.52 10.72 -3.65
N GLN A 285 26.32 9.42 -3.44
CA GLN A 285 25.02 8.78 -3.42
C GLN A 285 25.06 7.52 -2.53
N ALA A 286 23.89 7.09 -2.07
CA ALA A 286 23.72 5.81 -1.38
C ALA A 286 22.88 4.85 -2.24
N PRO A 287 23.18 3.53 -2.25
CA PRO A 287 24.33 2.92 -1.60
C PRO A 287 25.64 3.20 -2.35
N THR A 288 26.77 3.24 -1.63
CA THR A 288 28.10 3.16 -2.24
C THR A 288 28.99 2.24 -1.42
N LEU A 289 29.54 1.19 -2.04
CA LEU A 289 30.55 0.33 -1.42
C LEU A 289 31.93 0.93 -1.67
N VAL A 290 32.71 1.08 -0.61
CA VAL A 290 34.10 1.58 -0.63
C VAL A 290 35.01 0.49 -0.07
N ILE A 291 36.03 0.11 -0.81
CA ILE A 291 37.03 -0.87 -0.37
C ILE A 291 38.36 -0.14 -0.26
N ILE A 292 38.90 -0.10 0.95
CA ILE A 292 40.16 0.54 1.30
C ILE A 292 41.19 -0.56 1.55
N ASP A 293 42.25 -0.58 0.76
CA ASP A 293 43.35 -1.53 0.85
C ASP A 293 44.67 -0.73 0.74
N GLY A 294 45.25 -0.40 1.90
CA GLY A 294 46.38 0.54 1.99
C GLY A 294 46.07 1.93 1.41
N GLU A 295 46.81 2.34 0.37
CA GLU A 295 46.59 3.60 -0.36
C GLU A 295 45.54 3.47 -1.48
N ASN A 296 45.10 2.24 -1.80
CA ASN A 296 44.13 2.01 -2.87
C ASN A 296 42.70 2.12 -2.34
N VAL A 297 41.87 2.89 -3.04
CA VAL A 297 40.46 3.12 -2.69
C VAL A 297 39.58 2.83 -3.91
N GLU A 298 38.86 1.71 -3.86
CA GLU A 298 37.89 1.34 -4.88
C GLU A 298 36.48 1.71 -4.45
N LYS A 299 35.64 2.11 -5.41
CA LYS A 299 34.28 2.58 -5.14
C LYS A 299 33.28 2.04 -6.15
N TYR A 300 32.16 1.56 -5.65
CA TYR A 300 31.06 1.02 -6.44
C TYR A 300 29.77 1.71 -6.01
N ALA A 301 29.34 2.70 -6.81
CA ALA A 301 28.19 3.54 -6.50
C ALA A 301 26.90 2.96 -7.10
N GLY A 302 25.87 2.77 -6.27
CA GLY A 302 24.60 2.14 -6.62
C GLY A 302 24.60 0.62 -6.45
N ALA A 303 23.42 0.02 -6.24
CA ALA A 303 23.27 -1.41 -6.00
C ALA A 303 23.72 -2.24 -7.21
N GLY A 304 23.43 -1.79 -8.44
CA GLY A 304 23.90 -2.41 -9.68
C GLY A 304 25.43 -2.50 -9.80
N ALA A 305 26.17 -1.44 -9.45
CA ALA A 305 27.64 -1.47 -9.49
C ALA A 305 28.23 -2.43 -8.45
N ILE A 306 27.63 -2.49 -7.26
CA ILE A 306 27.98 -3.43 -6.20
C ILE A 306 27.72 -4.88 -6.65
N LYS A 307 26.58 -5.13 -7.28
CA LYS A 307 26.23 -6.44 -7.84
C LYS A 307 27.24 -6.88 -8.92
N GLN A 308 27.63 -5.99 -9.81
CA GLN A 308 28.62 -6.27 -10.85
C GLN A 308 30.00 -6.57 -10.26
N TYR A 309 30.37 -5.88 -9.18
CA TYR A 309 31.59 -6.17 -8.43
C TYR A 309 31.58 -7.59 -7.85
N LEU A 310 30.47 -8.00 -7.24
CA LEU A 310 30.32 -9.34 -6.63
C LEU A 310 30.20 -10.48 -7.65
N ALA A 311 29.94 -10.16 -8.92
CA ALA A 311 29.90 -11.13 -10.01
C ALA A 311 31.26 -11.39 -10.66
N LYS A 312 32.33 -10.69 -10.23
CA LYS A 312 33.72 -10.93 -10.64
C LYS A 312 34.38 -11.96 -9.75
#